data_AF-A0A662VPH9-F1
#
_entry.id   AF-A0A662VPH9-F1
#
_cell.length_a   1.000
_cell.length_b   1.000
_cell.length_c   1.000
_cell.angle_alpha   90.00
_cell.angle_beta   90.00
_cell.angle_gamma   90.00
#
_symmetry.space_group_name_H-M   'P 1'
#
loop_
_entity.id
_entity.type
_entity.pdbx_description
1 polymer ?
#
loop_
_entity_poly.entity_id
_entity_poly.type
_entity_poly.pdbx_seq_one_letter_code
_entity_poly.pdbx_strand_id
1 'polypeptide(L)'
;MIELCSSITIRNGLNALLAPKEIGIKAVEDYIEHHRYGLLYVCGNYSKILSELKGDFDVRRAFTIYQLLSILEDFHHDVVFV
;
A
#
# COMPACT_ATOMS: atom_id res chain seq x y z
N MET A 1 21.31 -6.95 -6.73
CA MET A 1 21.28 -5.61 -6.10
C MET A 1 19.99 -4.97 -6.56
N ILE A 2 19.03 -4.79 -5.65
CA ILE A 2 17.73 -4.23 -6.00
C ILE A 2 17.81 -2.74 -5.66
N GLU A 3 17.82 -1.87 -6.66
CA GLU A 3 17.73 -0.42 -6.46
C GLU A 3 16.30 -0.08 -6.05
N LEU A 4 16.10 0.28 -4.78
CA LEU A 4 14.92 0.99 -4.35
C LEU A 4 15.03 2.43 -4.86
N CYS A 5 14.11 2.87 -5.70
CA CYS A 5 14.07 4.27 -6.12
C CYS A 5 13.67 5.16 -4.93
N SER A 6 14.16 6.40 -4.97
CA SER A 6 14.00 7.46 -3.97
C SER A 6 12.65 7.44 -3.25
N SER A 7 12.66 7.24 -1.93
CA SER A 7 11.48 7.40 -1.08
C SER A 7 11.14 8.87 -0.93
N ILE A 8 9.85 9.23 -1.05
CA ILE A 8 9.35 10.57 -0.77
C ILE A 8 8.51 10.49 0.50
N THR A 9 8.90 11.20 1.55
CA THR A 9 8.04 11.38 2.73
C THR A 9 7.01 12.45 2.42
N ILE A 10 5.76 12.04 2.29
CA ILE A 10 4.60 12.92 2.22
C ILE A 10 4.30 13.38 3.65
N ARG A 11 3.98 14.68 3.81
CA ARG A 11 3.75 15.33 5.11
C ARG A 11 2.93 14.44 6.07
N ASN A 12 3.27 14.51 7.36
CA ASN A 12 2.68 13.74 8.46
C ASN A 12 3.07 12.24 8.53
N GLY A 13 4.18 11.83 7.89
CA GLY A 13 4.80 10.52 8.14
C GLY A 13 4.42 9.41 7.17
N LEU A 14 3.70 9.74 6.08
CA LEU A 14 3.43 8.80 5.00
C LEU A 14 4.65 8.69 4.09
N ASN A 15 5.19 7.48 3.90
CA ASN A 15 6.31 7.24 2.99
C ASN A 15 5.79 6.66 1.67
N ALA A 16 6.08 7.35 0.56
CA ALA A 16 5.85 6.83 -0.78
C ALA A 16 7.15 6.23 -1.31
N LEU A 17 7.06 4.99 -1.82
CA LEU A 17 8.19 4.26 -2.37
C LEU A 17 7.88 3.87 -3.81
N LEU A 18 8.78 4.24 -4.74
CA LEU A 18 8.73 3.70 -6.09
C LEU A 18 9.57 2.42 -6.13
N ALA A 19 8.92 1.30 -6.40
CA ALA A 19 9.58 -0.01 -6.37
C ALA A 19 9.11 -0.91 -7.52
N PRO A 20 9.98 -1.81 -8.02
CA PRO A 20 9.57 -2.96 -8.82
C PRO A 20 8.44 -3.76 -8.16
N LYS A 21 7.61 -4.38 -9.00
CA LYS A 21 6.44 -5.17 -8.60
C LYS A 21 6.77 -6.21 -7.53
N GLU A 22 7.89 -6.90 -7.70
CA GLU A 22 8.34 -8.00 -6.85
C GLU A 22 8.69 -7.52 -5.44
N ILE A 23 9.19 -6.29 -5.31
CA ILE A 23 9.44 -5.68 -4.00
C ILE A 23 8.12 -5.32 -3.34
N GLY A 24 7.18 -4.74 -4.10
CA GLY A 24 5.86 -4.37 -3.59
C GLY A 24 5.12 -5.58 -3.03
N ILE A 25 5.13 -6.71 -3.74
CA ILE A 25 4.57 -7.98 -3.26
C ILE A 25 5.23 -8.39 -1.94
N LYS A 26 6.55 -8.50 -1.91
CA LYS A 26 7.29 -8.91 -0.71
C LYS A 26 7.04 -8.00 0.48
N ALA A 27 6.96 -6.69 0.27
CA ALA A 27 6.72 -5.73 1.34
C ALA A 27 5.32 -5.90 1.96
N VAL A 28 4.31 -6.15 1.13
CA VAL A 28 2.95 -6.41 1.61
C VAL A 28 2.86 -7.76 2.31
N GLU A 29 3.43 -8.82 1.73
CA GLU A 29 3.47 -10.15 2.33
C GLU A 29 4.20 -10.13 3.69
N ASP A 30 5.38 -9.50 3.76
CA ASP A 30 6.16 -9.36 4.98
C ASP A 30 5.38 -8.61 6.08
N TYR A 31 4.62 -7.58 5.70
CA TYR A 31 3.77 -6.87 6.66
C TYR A 31 2.66 -7.78 7.19
N ILE A 32 1.92 -8.45 6.30
CA ILE A 32 0.82 -9.37 6.65
C ILE A 32 1.30 -10.50 7.55
N GLU A 33 2.48 -11.08 7.27
CA GLU A 33 3.01 -12.22 8.03
C GLU A 33 3.48 -11.83 9.44
N HIS A 34 4.07 -10.64 9.60
CA HIS A 34 4.75 -10.26 10.83
C HIS A 34 3.99 -9.26 11.71
N HIS A 35 2.95 -8.60 11.19
CA HIS A 35 2.21 -7.57 11.92
C HIS A 35 0.77 -8.00 12.19
N ARG A 36 0.32 -7.81 13.44
CA ARG A 36 -1.04 -8.16 13.89
C ARG A 36 -2.10 -7.12 13.55
N TYR A 37 -1.67 -6.04 12.91
CA TYR A 37 -2.40 -4.80 12.77
C TYR A 37 -2.99 -4.68 11.37
N GLY A 38 -4.12 -3.98 11.25
CA GLY A 38 -4.84 -3.91 9.99
C GLY A 38 -3.99 -3.27 8.89
N LEU A 39 -3.99 -3.89 7.70
CA LEU A 39 -3.44 -3.31 6.47
C LEU A 39 -4.60 -2.87 5.57
N LEU A 40 -4.55 -1.62 5.09
CA LEU A 40 -5.40 -1.15 4.01
C LEU A 40 -4.59 -1.08 2.71
N TYR A 41 -4.96 -1.92 1.74
CA TYR A 41 -4.44 -1.86 0.38
C TYR A 41 -5.37 -1.02 -0.51
N VAL A 42 -4.90 0.14 -0.95
CA VAL A 42 -5.59 1.02 -1.89
C VAL A 42 -5.04 0.80 -3.29
N CYS A 43 -5.88 0.65 -4.31
CA CYS A 43 -5.38 0.53 -5.68
C CYS A 43 -6.29 1.19 -6.72
N GLY A 44 -5.75 1.41 -7.92
CA GLY A 44 -6.55 1.77 -9.10
C GLY A 44 -7.35 0.58 -9.67
N ASN A 45 -7.92 0.76 -10.86
CA ASN A 45 -8.70 -0.29 -11.55
C ASN A 45 -7.88 -1.54 -11.90
N TYR A 46 -6.58 -1.37 -12.12
CA TYR A 46 -5.69 -2.42 -12.58
C TYR A 46 -4.51 -2.54 -11.62
N SER A 47 -4.73 -3.17 -10.47
CA SER A 47 -3.61 -3.59 -9.63
C SER A 47 -2.95 -4.81 -10.25
N LYS A 48 -1.64 -4.71 -10.50
CA LYS A 48 -0.80 -5.83 -10.95
C LYS A 48 -0.35 -6.73 -9.81
N ILE A 49 -0.55 -6.30 -8.56
CA ILE A 49 -0.01 -6.96 -7.37
C ILE A 49 -1.14 -7.64 -6.59
N LEU A 50 -2.34 -7.04 -6.54
CA LEU A 50 -3.47 -7.54 -5.75
C LEU A 50 -3.85 -9.00 -6.03
N SER A 51 -3.73 -9.45 -7.28
CA SER A 51 -4.03 -10.85 -7.65
C SER A 51 -3.03 -11.87 -7.11
N GLU A 52 -1.85 -11.43 -6.69
CA GLU A 52 -0.76 -12.27 -6.18
C GLU A 52 -0.67 -12.25 -4.65
N LEU A 53 -1.23 -11.21 -4.01
CA LEU A 53 -1.23 -11.07 -2.56
C LEU A 53 -2.13 -12.11 -1.89
N LYS A 54 -1.65 -12.65 -0.78
CA LYS A 54 -2.40 -13.58 0.09
C LYS A 54 -2.35 -13.08 1.52
N GLY A 55 -3.45 -13.28 2.25
CA GLY A 55 -3.56 -12.92 3.66
C GLY A 55 -4.81 -12.13 3.98
N ASP A 56 -4.87 -11.61 5.20
CA ASP A 56 -5.99 -10.81 5.70
C ASP A 56 -5.62 -9.32 5.63
N PHE A 57 -6.32 -8.58 4.78
CA PHE A 57 -6.15 -7.14 4.59
C PHE A 57 -7.38 -6.57 3.90
N ASP A 58 -7.66 -5.30 4.17
CA ASP A 58 -8.76 -4.60 3.52
C ASP A 58 -8.31 -4.01 2.18
N VAL A 59 -9.23 -3.98 1.22
CA VAL A 59 -8.97 -3.43 -0.11
C VAL A 59 -9.94 -2.29 -0.41
N ARG A 60 -9.40 -1.12 -0.80
CA ARG A 60 -10.19 -0.01 -1.35
C ARG A 60 -9.68 0.41 -2.71
N ARG A 61 -10.57 0.96 -3.54
CA ARG A 61 -10.18 1.48 -4.86
C ARG A 61 -10.30 2.99 -4.93
N ALA A 62 -9.28 3.65 -5.47
CA ALA A 62 -9.27 5.07 -5.74
C ALA A 62 -8.97 5.32 -7.22
N PHE A 63 -9.84 6.06 -7.90
CA PHE A 63 -9.70 6.43 -9.32
C PHE A 63 -9.37 7.91 -9.50
N THR A 64 -9.58 8.71 -8.46
CA THR A 64 -9.24 10.12 -8.44
C THR A 64 -8.42 10.44 -7.19
N ILE A 65 -7.67 11.54 -7.24
CA ILE A 65 -6.96 12.05 -6.08
C ILE A 65 -7.92 12.35 -4.92
N TYR A 66 -9.12 12.84 -5.20
CA TYR A 66 -10.14 13.10 -4.18
C TYR A 66 -10.59 11.82 -3.48
N GLN A 67 -10.83 10.73 -4.23
CA GLN A 67 -11.18 9.44 -3.63
C GLN A 67 -10.04 8.89 -2.76
N LEU A 68 -8.80 9.02 -3.22
CA LEU A 68 -7.64 8.62 -2.43
C LEU A 68 -7.56 9.44 -1.14
N LEU A 69 -7.71 10.75 -1.22
CA LEU A 69 -7.67 11.64 -0.05
C LEU A 69 -8.79 11.29 0.93
N SER A 70 -10.03 11.07 0.48
CA SER A 70 -11.13 10.65 1.36
C SER A 70 -10.85 9.30 2.03
N ILE A 71 -10.23 8.34 1.33
CA ILE A 71 -9.81 7.07 1.94
C ILE A 71 -8.76 7.31 3.03
N LEU A 72 -7.80 8.20 2.78
CA LEU A 72 -6.74 8.57 3.72
C LEU A 72 -7.24 9.45 4.89
N GLU A 73 -8.38 10.11 4.77
CA GLU A 73 -9.02 10.83 5.88
C GLU A 73 -9.79 9.88 6.80
N ASP A 74 -10.35 8.79 6.25
CA ASP A 74 -11.25 7.87 6.96
C ASP A 74 -10.59 6.55 7.41
N PHE A 75 -9.30 6.30 7.11
CA PHE A 75 -8.69 5.01 7.45
C PHE A 75 -8.41 4.87 8.95
N HIS A 76 -8.57 3.66 9.46
CA HIS A 76 -8.31 3.30 10.86
C HIS A 76 -7.24 2.20 10.99
N HIS A 77 -6.62 1.84 9.86
CA HIS A 77 -5.56 0.83 9.76
C HIS A 77 -4.22 1.41 10.17
N ASP A 78 -3.32 0.56 10.64
CA ASP A 78 -1.99 0.98 11.10
C ASP A 78 -1.06 1.29 9.92
N VAL A 79 -1.29 0.64 8.78
CA VAL A 79 -0.54 0.87 7.53
C VAL A 79 -1.50 0.96 6.34
N VAL A 80 -1.20 1.89 5.43
CA VAL A 80 -1.84 2.00 4.13
C VAL A 80 -0.80 1.74 3.04
N PHE A 81 -1.10 0.82 2.12
CA PHE A 81 -0.32 0.58 0.92
C PHE A 81 -1.14 1.06 -0.28
N VAL A 82 -0.57 1.92 -1.14
CA VAL A 82 -1.25 2.51 -2.31
C VAL A 82 -0.57 2.08 -3.61
#